data_AF-A0A2M7XAL5-F1
#
_entry.id   AF-A0A2M7XAL5-F1
#
_cell.length_a   1.000
_cell.length_b   1.000
_cell.length_c   1.000
_cell.angle_alpha   90.00
_cell.angle_beta   90.00
_cell.angle_gamma   90.00
#
_symmetry.space_group_name_H-M   'P 1'
#
loop_
_entity.id
_entity.type
_entity.pdbx_description
1 polymer ?
#
loop_
_entity_poly.entity_id
_entity_poly.type
_entity_poly.pdbx_seq_one_letter_code
_entity_poly.pdbx_strand_id
1 'polypeptide(L)'
;MRSEHENPINRWLIARYRPIIGRALARPGRVVLITGLLLASMLWPLSQLGREFMPDLDEGDLLYMPSAPPGIAIGTARQLLQQVDRLIKTVPEVASVFGKVGRADSATDPAPLAMIESTIRLRPREQWRPG
;
A
#
# COMPACT_ATOMS: atom_id res chain seq x y z
N MET A 1 25.82 -37.66 14.01
CA MET A 1 24.46 -37.09 14.17
C MET A 1 24.10 -37.19 15.65
N ARG A 2 24.04 -36.08 16.39
CA ARG A 2 23.64 -36.09 17.81
C ARG A 2 22.17 -36.45 17.92
N SER A 3 21.82 -37.33 18.85
CA SER A 3 20.44 -37.76 19.08
C SER A 3 19.60 -36.55 19.49
N GLU A 4 18.40 -36.44 18.93
CA GLU A 4 17.48 -35.31 19.10
C GLU A 4 17.16 -34.99 20.58
N HIS A 5 17.34 -35.98 21.46
CA HIS A 5 17.09 -35.92 22.89
C HIS A 5 18.23 -35.30 23.72
N GLU A 6 19.42 -35.13 23.14
CA GLU A 6 20.58 -34.55 23.83
C GLU A 6 20.66 -33.02 23.69
N ASN A 7 19.83 -32.44 22.82
CA ASN A 7 19.78 -31.00 22.67
C ASN A 7 19.07 -30.38 23.89
N PRO A 8 19.75 -29.52 24.68
CA PRO A 8 19.15 -28.91 25.88
C PRO A 8 17.89 -28.09 25.58
N ILE A 9 17.79 -27.53 24.37
CA ILE A 9 16.60 -26.82 23.90
C ILE A 9 15.43 -27.81 23.77
N ASN A 10 15.65 -28.96 23.12
CA ASN A 10 14.58 -29.95 22.93
C ASN A 10 14.08 -30.52 24.26
N ARG A 11 14.99 -30.81 25.20
CA ARG A 11 14.61 -31.30 26.54
C ARG A 11 13.73 -30.30 27.28
N TRP A 12 14.05 -29.00 27.19
CA TRP A 12 13.24 -27.94 27.81
C TRP A 12 11.86 -27.81 27.14
N LEU A 13 11.78 -27.84 25.80
CA LEU A 13 10.51 -27.82 25.09
C LEU A 13 9.63 -29.01 25.49
N ILE A 14 10.18 -30.24 25.50
CA ILE A 14 9.44 -31.45 25.87
C ILE A 14 8.94 -31.38 27.33
N ALA A 15 9.78 -30.88 28.25
CA ALA A 15 9.41 -30.72 29.66
C ALA A 15 8.25 -29.74 29.87
N ARG A 16 8.13 -28.71 29.01
CA ARG A 16 6.98 -27.78 29.03
C ARG A 16 5.77 -28.27 28.24
N TYR A 17 5.97 -28.99 27.15
CA TYR A 17 4.90 -29.56 26.34
C TYR A 17 4.12 -30.66 27.07
N ARG A 18 4.80 -31.59 27.74
CA ARG A 18 4.16 -32.73 28.45
C ARG A 18 3.05 -32.33 29.45
N PRO A 19 3.23 -31.35 30.35
CA PRO A 19 2.17 -30.94 31.26
C PRO A 19 1.06 -30.13 30.58
N ILE A 20 1.30 -29.53 29.41
CA ILE A 20 0.29 -28.79 28.65
C ILE A 20 -0.63 -29.78 27.93
N ILE A 21 -0.06 -30.77 27.23
CA ILE A 21 -0.86 -31.79 26.54
C ILE A 21 -1.63 -32.68 27.51
N GLY A 22 -1.05 -33.01 28.67
CA GLY A 22 -1.75 -33.75 29.72
C GLY A 22 -2.99 -33.01 30.24
N ARG A 23 -2.92 -31.68 30.40
CA ARG A 23 -4.09 -30.86 30.78
C ARG A 23 -5.11 -30.73 29.66
N ALA A 24 -4.65 -30.66 28.42
CA ALA A 24 -5.53 -30.58 27.24
C ALA A 24 -6.34 -31.88 27.06
N LEU A 25 -5.68 -33.05 27.16
CA LEU A 25 -6.31 -34.36 27.06
C LEU A 25 -7.23 -34.69 28.26
N ALA A 26 -6.95 -34.15 29.44
CA ALA A 26 -7.78 -34.37 30.63
C ALA A 26 -9.16 -33.70 30.55
N ARG A 27 -9.33 -32.65 29.72
CA ARG A 27 -10.60 -31.91 29.58
C ARG A 27 -10.86 -31.49 28.12
N PRO A 28 -11.16 -32.45 27.23
CA PRO A 28 -11.30 -32.18 25.80
C PRO A 28 -12.37 -31.13 25.49
N GLY A 29 -13.49 -31.09 26.24
CA GLY A 29 -14.54 -30.09 26.04
C GLY A 29 -14.08 -28.64 26.27
N ARG A 30 -13.14 -28.39 27.20
CA ARG A 30 -12.57 -27.04 27.39
C ARG A 30 -11.68 -26.64 26.23
N VAL A 31 -10.92 -27.58 25.68
CA VAL A 31 -10.07 -27.34 24.51
C VAL A 31 -10.93 -26.96 23.30
N VAL A 32 -12.03 -27.69 23.07
CA VAL A 32 -12.99 -27.39 22.00
C VAL A 32 -13.61 -26.01 22.19
N LEU A 33 -14.06 -25.67 23.40
CA LEU A 33 -14.66 -24.37 23.70
C LEU A 33 -13.68 -23.21 23.49
N ILE A 34 -12.45 -23.32 24.01
CA ILE A 34 -11.40 -22.31 23.83
C ILE A 34 -11.07 -22.13 22.35
N THR A 35 -10.95 -23.23 21.61
CA THR A 35 -10.68 -23.19 20.16
C THR A 35 -11.83 -22.50 19.41
N GLY A 36 -13.09 -22.81 19.77
CA GLY A 36 -14.27 -22.15 19.19
C GLY A 36 -14.30 -20.65 19.47
N LEU A 37 -13.98 -20.24 20.70
CA LEU A 37 -13.89 -18.81 21.06
C LEU A 37 -12.76 -18.10 20.32
N LEU A 38 -11.59 -18.75 20.14
CA LEU A 38 -10.49 -18.20 19.36
C LEU A 38 -10.89 -17.99 17.89
N LEU A 39 -11.56 -18.97 17.28
CA LEU A 39 -12.08 -18.83 15.92
C LEU A 39 -13.13 -17.73 15.81
N ALA A 40 -14.06 -17.64 16.77
CA ALA A 40 -15.05 -16.57 16.79
C ALA A 40 -14.41 -15.18 16.96
N SER A 41 -13.32 -15.08 17.74
CA SER A 41 -12.60 -13.82 17.93
C SER A 41 -11.95 -13.29 16.65
N MET A 42 -11.66 -14.16 15.67
CA MET A 42 -11.13 -13.75 14.36
C MET A 42 -12.15 -12.95 13.53
N LEU A 43 -13.45 -13.07 13.82
CA LEU A 43 -14.49 -12.31 13.10
C LEU A 43 -14.34 -10.79 13.32
N TRP A 44 -13.81 -10.37 14.47
CA TRP A 44 -13.61 -8.96 14.81
C TRP A 44 -12.53 -8.25 13.97
N PRO A 45 -11.30 -8.75 13.84
CA PRO A 45 -10.31 -8.15 12.93
C PRO A 45 -10.71 -8.31 11.47
N LEU A 46 -11.34 -9.43 11.08
CA LEU A 46 -11.81 -9.64 9.70
C LEU A 46 -12.84 -8.59 9.25
N SER A 47 -13.68 -8.08 10.16
CA SER A 47 -14.64 -7.02 9.83
C SER A 47 -14.01 -5.62 9.72
N GLN A 48 -12.80 -5.43 10.23
CA GLN A 48 -12.05 -4.18 10.15
C GLN A 48 -11.10 -4.11 8.96
N LEU A 49 -10.81 -5.25 8.32
CA LEU A 49 -9.96 -5.28 7.13
C LEU A 49 -10.69 -4.64 5.95
N GLY A 50 -10.07 -3.61 5.39
CA GLY A 50 -10.46 -3.05 4.09
C GLY A 50 -10.27 -4.08 2.98
N ARG A 51 -10.98 -3.89 1.86
CA ARG A 51 -10.77 -4.65 0.65
C ARG A 51 -10.16 -3.73 -0.38
N GLU A 52 -8.95 -4.05 -0.82
CA GLU A 52 -8.26 -3.38 -1.91
C GLU A 52 -8.03 -4.39 -3.03
N PHE A 53 -7.99 -3.91 -4.28
CA PHE A 53 -7.75 -4.77 -5.44
C PHE A 53 -6.29 -5.28 -5.45
N MET A 54 -5.35 -4.39 -5.14
CA MET A 54 -3.91 -4.64 -5.06
C MET A 54 -3.28 -3.61 -4.12
N PRO A 55 -2.12 -3.90 -3.51
CA PRO A 55 -1.40 -2.90 -2.72
C PRO A 55 -0.89 -1.76 -3.61
N ASP A 56 -0.85 -0.55 -3.06
CA ASP A 56 -0.28 0.61 -3.75
C ASP A 56 1.20 0.38 -4.04
N LEU A 57 1.56 0.50 -5.32
CA LEU A 57 2.95 0.40 -5.78
C LEU A 57 3.60 1.78 -5.71
N ASP A 58 4.74 1.88 -5.03
CA ASP A 58 5.55 3.11 -5.02
C ASP A 58 6.55 3.09 -6.18
N GLU A 59 6.24 3.83 -7.24
CA GLU A 59 7.06 3.97 -8.44
C GLU A 59 8.11 5.09 -8.32
N GLY A 60 8.05 5.91 -7.26
CA GLY A 60 8.94 7.06 -7.05
C GLY A 60 8.59 8.31 -7.90
N ASP A 61 7.66 8.17 -8.83
CA ASP A 61 6.97 9.27 -9.51
C ASP A 61 5.46 9.13 -9.40
N LEU A 62 4.76 10.24 -9.65
CA LEU A 62 3.31 10.36 -9.51
C LEU A 62 2.73 10.93 -10.81
N LEU A 63 1.64 10.35 -11.27
CA LEU A 63 0.90 10.87 -12.40
C LEU A 63 -0.32 11.67 -11.90
N TYR A 64 -0.32 12.98 -12.15
CA TYR A 64 -1.43 13.86 -11.79
C TYR A 64 -2.32 14.13 -13.00
N MET A 65 -3.59 13.72 -12.92
CA MET A 65 -4.53 13.75 -14.05
C MET A 65 -5.81 14.53 -13.74
N PRO A 66 -5.78 15.88 -13.67
CA PRO A 66 -7.00 16.65 -13.43
C PRO A 66 -7.83 16.77 -14.72
N SER A 67 -9.16 16.72 -14.55
CA SER A 67 -10.15 16.98 -15.61
C SER A 67 -10.64 18.43 -15.56
N ALA A 68 -10.53 19.15 -16.67
CA ALA A 68 -11.08 20.49 -16.86
C ALA A 68 -12.48 20.45 -17.51
N PRO A 69 -13.23 21.57 -17.50
CA PRO A 69 -14.52 21.64 -18.18
C PRO A 69 -14.41 21.32 -19.69
N PRO A 70 -15.42 20.66 -20.28
CA PRO A 70 -15.44 20.38 -21.70
C PRO A 70 -15.50 21.69 -22.51
N GLY A 71 -14.80 21.72 -23.65
CA GLY A 71 -14.77 22.90 -24.53
C GLY A 71 -13.80 24.01 -24.09
N ILE A 72 -12.90 23.74 -23.15
CA ILE A 72 -11.83 24.68 -22.78
C ILE A 72 -11.00 25.07 -24.00
N ALA A 73 -10.76 26.37 -24.17
CA ALA A 73 -9.89 26.87 -25.22
C ALA A 73 -8.44 26.43 -24.98
N ILE A 74 -7.72 26.08 -26.04
CA ILE A 74 -6.35 25.56 -25.94
C ILE A 74 -5.39 26.54 -25.25
N GLY A 75 -5.59 27.85 -25.44
CA GLY A 75 -4.81 28.89 -24.76
C GLY A 75 -5.02 28.86 -23.25
N THR A 76 -6.28 28.75 -22.80
CA THR A 76 -6.64 28.64 -21.38
C THR A 76 -6.15 27.34 -20.77
N ALA A 77 -6.25 26.21 -21.49
CA ALA A 77 -5.75 24.93 -21.02
C ALA A 77 -4.23 24.95 -20.81
N ARG A 78 -3.47 25.61 -21.71
CA ARG A 78 -2.02 25.82 -21.55
C ARG A 78 -1.69 26.72 -20.35
N GLN A 79 -2.46 27.79 -20.14
CA GLN A 79 -2.28 28.65 -18.97
C GLN A 79 -2.55 27.89 -17.67
N LEU A 80 -3.63 27.10 -17.63
CA LEU A 80 -3.98 26.26 -16.49
C LEU A 80 -2.86 25.25 -16.18
N LEU A 81 -2.37 24.54 -17.21
CA LEU A 81 -1.24 23.61 -17.08
C LEU A 81 -0.03 24.30 -16.43
N GLN A 82 0.38 25.45 -16.96
CA GLN A 82 1.55 26.17 -16.43
C GLN A 82 1.36 26.63 -14.99
N GLN A 83 0.15 27.04 -14.61
CA GLN A 83 -0.15 27.42 -13.22
C GLN A 83 -0.07 26.21 -12.29
N VAL A 84 -0.69 25.10 -12.67
CA VAL A 84 -0.67 23.85 -11.91
C VAL A 84 0.76 23.33 -11.75
N ASP A 85 1.53 23.25 -12.83
CA ASP A 85 2.92 22.77 -12.80
C ASP A 85 3.80 23.63 -11.88
N ARG A 86 3.63 24.96 -11.92
CA ARG A 86 4.35 25.89 -11.04
C ARG A 86 3.99 25.66 -9.58
N LEU A 87 2.70 25.47 -9.27
CA LEU A 87 2.23 25.21 -7.91
C LEU A 87 2.77 23.87 -7.39
N ILE A 88 2.73 22.81 -8.19
CA ILE A 88 3.29 21.50 -7.82
C ILE A 88 4.80 21.64 -7.56
N LYS A 89 5.50 22.41 -8.39
CA LYS A 89 6.94 22.63 -8.23
C LYS A 89 7.34 23.41 -6.97
N THR A 90 6.40 24.06 -6.29
CA THR A 90 6.67 24.70 -4.98
C THR A 90 6.88 23.68 -3.85
N VAL A 91 6.44 22.44 -4.02
CA VAL A 91 6.62 21.36 -3.04
C VAL A 91 8.08 20.88 -3.07
N PRO A 92 8.81 20.91 -1.94
CA PRO A 92 10.26 20.66 -1.93
C PRO A 92 10.64 19.23 -2.32
N GLU A 93 9.76 18.26 -2.06
CA GLU A 93 9.93 16.86 -2.46
C GLU A 93 9.90 16.66 -3.98
N VAL A 94 9.41 17.63 -4.76
CA VAL A 94 9.28 17.51 -6.22
C VAL A 94 10.60 17.86 -6.94
N ALA A 95 11.17 16.88 -7.63
CA ALA A 95 12.37 17.03 -8.45
C ALA A 95 12.06 17.65 -9.83
N SER A 96 11.02 17.19 -10.52
CA SER A 96 10.59 17.75 -11.81
C SER A 96 9.10 17.53 -12.05
N VAL A 97 8.48 18.43 -12.83
CA VAL A 97 7.09 18.30 -13.29
C VAL A 97 7.11 18.41 -14.81
N PHE A 98 6.46 17.46 -15.48
CA PHE A 98 6.27 17.46 -16.93
C PHE A 98 4.78 17.40 -17.25
N GLY A 99 4.20 18.57 -17.51
CA GLY A 99 2.80 18.71 -17.89
C GLY A 99 2.55 18.47 -19.38
N LYS A 100 1.48 17.75 -19.69
CA LYS A 100 0.90 17.50 -21.02
C LYS A 100 -0.58 17.89 -21.01
N VAL A 101 -1.02 18.61 -22.03
CA VAL A 101 -2.44 18.93 -22.26
C VAL A 101 -2.88 18.24 -23.54
N GLY A 102 -3.96 17.46 -23.47
CA GLY A 102 -4.42 16.67 -24.61
C GLY A 102 -3.42 15.57 -25.00
N ARG A 103 -3.53 15.12 -26.25
CA ARG A 103 -2.78 13.97 -26.75
C ARG A 103 -1.39 14.30 -27.25
N ALA A 104 -0.47 13.33 -27.13
CA ALA A 104 0.71 13.25 -27.96
C ALA A 104 0.34 12.83 -29.41
N ASP A 105 1.26 13.06 -30.36
CA ASP A 105 1.18 12.58 -31.74
C ASP A 105 1.41 11.06 -31.83
N SER A 106 0.57 10.29 -31.14
CA SER A 106 0.57 8.84 -31.11
C SER A 106 -0.87 8.31 -31.05
N ALA A 107 -1.13 7.18 -31.70
CA ALA A 107 -2.40 6.47 -31.62
C ALA A 107 -2.68 5.89 -30.22
N THR A 108 -1.66 5.75 -29.39
CA THR A 108 -1.76 5.21 -28.03
C THR A 108 -2.35 6.20 -27.02
N ASP A 109 -2.48 7.47 -27.39
CA ASP A 109 -2.92 8.54 -26.50
C ASP A 109 -4.18 9.24 -27.07
N PRO A 110 -5.39 8.89 -26.57
CA PRO A 110 -6.64 9.50 -26.98
C PRO A 110 -7.03 10.72 -26.13
N ALA A 111 -6.11 11.32 -25.36
CA ALA A 111 -6.43 12.39 -24.41
C ALA A 111 -7.09 13.63 -25.05
N PRO A 112 -8.28 14.06 -24.58
CA PRO A 112 -8.90 15.30 -25.03
C PRO A 112 -8.19 16.52 -24.45
N LEU A 113 -8.34 17.70 -25.07
CA LEU A 113 -7.75 18.95 -24.57
C LEU A 113 -8.22 19.35 -23.15
N ALA A 114 -9.35 18.82 -22.70
CA ALA A 114 -9.86 19.03 -21.35
C ALA A 114 -9.15 18.16 -20.30
N MET A 115 -8.32 17.19 -20.70
CA MET A 115 -7.56 16.34 -19.80
C MET A 115 -6.10 16.80 -19.78
N ILE A 116 -5.61 17.03 -18.57
CA ILE A 116 -4.21 17.34 -18.29
C ILE A 116 -3.59 16.09 -17.69
N GLU A 117 -2.37 15.79 -18.08
CA GLU A 117 -1.55 14.74 -17.48
C GLU A 117 -0.20 15.34 -17.12
N SER A 118 0.14 15.35 -15.83
CA SER A 118 1.41 15.87 -15.35
C SER A 118 2.19 14.77 -14.66
N THR A 119 3.35 14.41 -15.21
CA THR A 119 4.28 13.45 -14.60
C THR A 119 5.16 14.17 -13.60
N ILE A 120 5.04 13.81 -12.33
CA ILE A 120 5.72 14.45 -11.20
C ILE A 120 6.78 13.48 -10.69
N ARG A 121 8.06 13.81 -10.87
CA ARG A 121 9.16 13.04 -10.29
C ARG A 121 9.49 13.58 -8.91
N LEU A 122 9.47 12.70 -7.92
CA LEU A 122 9.89 13.05 -6.56
C LEU A 122 11.42 12.91 -6.42
N ARG A 123 11.98 13.61 -5.44
CA ARG A 123 13.36 13.38 -4.99
C ARG A 123 13.45 12.01 -4.29
N PRO A 124 14.65 11.43 -4.18
CA PRO A 124 14.87 10.28 -3.30
C PRO A 124 14.34 10.54 -1.89
N ARG A 125 13.73 9.52 -1.27
CA ARG A 125 13.04 9.64 0.03
C ARG A 125 13.95 10.16 1.15
N GLU A 126 15.25 9.94 1.05
CA GLU A 126 16.26 10.42 2.00
C GLU A 126 16.38 11.95 2.02
N GLN A 127 15.92 12.63 0.96
CA GLN A 127 15.95 14.09 0.83
C GLN A 127 14.63 14.74 1.23
N TRP A 128 13.65 13.95 1.66
CA TRP A 128 12.35 14.48 2.07
C TRP A 128 12.47 15.14 3.43
N ARG A 129 11.57 16.09 3.71
CA ARG A 129 11.51 16.70 5.04
C ARG A 129 11.19 15.61 6.06
N PRO A 130 11.76 15.68 7.28
CA PRO A 130 11.33 14.81 8.37
C PRO A 130 9.83 15.03 8.60
N GLY A 131 9.09 13.92 8.62
CA GLY A 131 7.64 13.88 8.82
C GLY A 131 7.24 14.05 10.28
#